data_AF-A0A9X7FWP9-F1
#
_entry.id   AF-A0A9X7FWP9-F1
#
_cell.length_a   1.000
_cell.length_b   1.000
_cell.length_c   1.000
_cell.angle_alpha   90.00
_cell.angle_beta   90.00
_cell.angle_gamma   90.00
#
_symmetry.space_group_name_H-M   'P 1'
#
loop_
_entity.id
_entity.type
_entity.pdbx_description
1 polymer ?
#
loop_
_entity_poly.entity_id
_entity_poly.type
_entity_poly.pdbx_seq_one_letter_code
_entity_poly.pdbx_strand_id
1 'polypeptide(L)' 'MQLDSNNHSVFLLYYHLVLAVKYRRNVFDDDMSDYTKDMFVRLSENYNITLVEWNHDVDHVHILFKA' A
#
# COMPACT_ATOMS: atom_id res chain seq x y z
N MET A 1 -3.50 -15.99 -15.44
CA MET A 1 -2.54 -15.29 -14.56
C MET A 1 -1.93 -14.17 -15.39
N GLN A 2 -2.14 -12.91 -15.03
CA GLN A 2 -1.64 -11.75 -15.79
C GLN A 2 -0.30 -11.31 -15.17
N LEU A 3 0.77 -11.41 -15.95
CA LEU A 3 2.14 -11.04 -15.55
C LEU A 3 2.46 -9.64 -16.05
N ASP A 4 3.32 -8.93 -15.33
CA ASP A 4 3.88 -7.66 -15.78
C ASP A 4 5.22 -7.89 -16.49
N SER A 5 5.60 -6.92 -17.31
CA SER A 5 6.86 -6.93 -18.03
C SER A 5 7.47 -5.54 -18.12
N ASN A 6 8.80 -5.49 -18.08
CA ASN A 6 9.58 -4.32 -18.49
C ASN A 6 10.52 -4.72 -19.65
N ASN A 7 11.49 -3.88 -20.01
CA ASN A 7 12.37 -4.13 -21.17
C ASN A 7 13.04 -5.51 -21.20
N HIS A 8 13.37 -6.09 -20.04
CA HIS A 8 14.16 -7.33 -19.97
C HIS A 8 13.67 -8.35 -18.93
N SER A 9 12.53 -8.10 -18.28
CA SER A 9 12.00 -8.98 -17.23
C SER A 9 10.50 -9.16 -17.38
N VAL A 10 10.04 -10.37 -17.05
CA VAL A 10 8.63 -10.71 -16.82
C VAL A 10 8.48 -11.13 -15.37
N PHE A 11 7.55 -10.53 -14.65
CA PHE A 11 7.45 -10.68 -13.20
C PHE A 11 6.01 -10.54 -12.70
N LEU A 12 5.82 -10.95 -11.45
CA LEU A 12 4.59 -10.77 -10.69
C LEU A 12 4.96 -10.69 -9.22
N LEU A 13 5.29 -9.48 -8.75
CA LEU A 13 5.79 -9.27 -7.40
C LEU A 13 4.70 -8.61 -6.56
N TYR A 14 4.32 -9.29 -5.49
CA TYR A 14 3.40 -8.78 -4.49
C TYR A 14 4.16 -8.54 -3.19
N TYR A 15 3.92 -7.40 -2.57
CA TYR A 15 4.57 -6.98 -1.35
C TYR A 15 3.53 -6.70 -0.27
N HIS A 16 3.75 -7.26 0.92
CA HIS A 16 2.99 -6.93 2.12
C HIS A 16 3.78 -5.93 2.95
N LEU A 17 3.35 -4.68 2.95
CA LEU A 17 3.95 -3.59 3.72
C LEU A 17 3.08 -3.28 4.93
N VAL A 18 3.72 -3.21 6.10
CA VAL A 18 3.06 -2.82 7.35
C VAL A 18 3.73 -1.56 7.89
N LEU A 19 2.96 -0.50 8.07
CA LEU A 19 3.45 0.76 8.65
C LEU A 19 2.76 0.98 9.99
N ALA A 20 3.56 1.13 11.05
CA ALA A 20 3.07 1.43 12.38
C ALA A 20 3.10 2.94 12.65
N VAL A 21 2.11 3.44 13.36
CA VAL A 21 2.07 4.81 13.86
C VAL A 21 3.24 5.03 14.81
N LYS A 22 3.78 6.26 14.82
CA LYS A 22 4.85 6.64 15.74
C LYS A 22 4.43 6.35 17.19
N TYR A 23 5.24 5.54 17.89
CA TYR A 23 4.97 5.03 19.25
C TYR A 23 3.74 4.10 19.38
N ARG A 24 3.21 3.54 18.28
CA ARG A 24 2.01 2.68 18.30
C ARG A 24 0.85 3.30 19.08
N ARG A 25 0.62 4.60 18.82
CA ARG A 25 -0.51 5.30 19.43
C ARG A 25 -1.79 4.89 18.71
N ASN A 26 -2.86 4.70 19.48
CA ASN A 26 -4.19 4.37 18.97
C ASN A 26 -4.88 5.62 18.42
N VAL A 27 -4.39 6.13 17.30
CA VAL A 27 -4.86 7.39 16.68
C VAL A 27 -5.25 7.20 15.20
N PHE A 28 -5.24 5.97 14.72
CA PHE A 28 -5.53 5.64 13.33
C PHE A 28 -6.97 5.16 13.22
N ASP A 29 -7.89 6.09 12.94
CA ASP A 29 -9.31 5.84 12.71
C ASP A 29 -9.64 5.73 11.22
N ASP A 30 -10.91 5.51 10.90
CA ASP A 30 -11.39 5.30 9.52
C ASP A 30 -11.13 6.54 8.64
N ASP A 31 -11.35 7.76 9.17
CA ASP A 31 -11.12 9.02 8.43
C ASP A 31 -9.62 9.21 8.10
N MET A 32 -8.73 8.93 9.06
CA MET A 32 -7.28 8.96 8.86
C MET A 32 -6.82 7.86 7.89
N SER A 33 -7.44 6.68 7.95
CA SER A 33 -7.19 5.57 7.04
C SER A 33 -7.55 5.94 5.60
N ASP A 34 -8.72 6.52 5.36
CA ASP A 34 -9.14 6.94 4.02
C ASP A 34 -8.22 8.03 3.46
N TYR A 35 -7.88 9.03 4.28
CA TYR A 35 -6.92 10.07 3.87
C TYR A 35 -5.55 9.50 3.50
N THR A 36 -5.01 8.59 4.30
CA THR A 36 -3.69 7.99 4.05
C THR A 36 -3.71 7.02 2.86
N LYS A 37 -4.81 6.29 2.65
CA LYS A 37 -5.03 5.46 1.47
C LYS A 37 -5.03 6.31 0.19
N ASP A 38 -5.76 7.41 0.18
CA ASP A 38 -5.78 8.35 -0.93
C ASP A 38 -4.39 8.92 -1.23
N MET A 39 -3.64 9.27 -0.18
CA MET A 39 -2.27 9.74 -0.34
C MET A 39 -1.37 8.65 -0.94
N PHE A 40 -1.49 7.39 -0.48
CA PHE A 40 -0.75 6.26 -1.02
C PHE A 40 -1.05 6.05 -2.51
N VAL A 41 -2.33 6.06 -2.89
CA VAL A 41 -2.75 5.89 -4.29
C VAL A 41 -2.17 7.01 -5.16
N ARG A 42 -2.29 8.27 -4.75
CA ARG A 42 -1.72 9.41 -5.49
C ARG A 42 -0.20 9.33 -5.66
N LEU A 43 0.51 8.85 -4.64
CA LEU A 43 1.96 8.64 -4.75
C LEU A 43 2.26 7.50 -5.73
N SER A 44 1.51 6.41 -5.65
CA SER A 44 1.72 5.19 -6.45
C SER A 44 1.60 5.40 -7.96
N GLU A 45 0.80 6.38 -8.41
CA GLU A 45 0.60 6.73 -9.82
C GLU A 45 1.92 7.01 -10.56
N ASN A 46 2.90 7.60 -9.87
CA ASN A 46 4.19 7.95 -10.47
C ASN A 46 5.22 6.81 -10.47
N TYR A 47 4.95 5.70 -9.78
CA TYR A 47 5.90 4.62 -9.56
C TYR A 47 5.50 3.28 -10.18
N ASN A 48 4.45 3.26 -11.01
CA ASN A 48 3.91 2.03 -11.59
C ASN A 48 3.54 0.98 -10.51
N ILE A 49 3.12 1.46 -9.34
CA ILE A 49 2.68 0.65 -8.20
C ILE A 49 1.17 0.53 -8.27
N THR A 50 0.64 -0.67 -8.06
CA THR A 50 -0.80 -0.92 -7.98
C THR A 50 -1.18 -1.37 -6.58
N LEU A 51 -2.08 -0.63 -5.93
CA LEU A 51 -2.70 -1.05 -4.67
C LEU A 51 -3.62 -2.26 -4.92
N VAL A 52 -3.45 -3.32 -4.14
CA VAL A 52 -4.23 -4.56 -4.23
C VAL A 52 -5.20 -4.65 -3.06
N GLU A 53 -4.70 -4.46 -1.83
CA GLU A 53 -5.53 -4.43 -0.63
C GLU A 53 -5.02 -3.37 0.35
N TRP A 54 -5.94 -2.79 1.11
CA TRP A 54 -5.68 -1.82 2.17
C TRP A 54 -6.52 -2.17 3.38
N ASN A 55 -5.88 -2.40 4.52
CA ASN A 55 -6.52 -2.64 5.81
C ASN A 55 -5.81 -1.85 6.89
N HIS A 56 -6.52 -1.45 7.94
CA HIS A 56 -5.91 -0.76 9.08
C HIS A 56 -6.45 -1.31 10.39
N ASP A 57 -5.69 -1.04 11.44
CA ASP A 57 -6.08 -1.16 12.83
C ASP A 57 -5.78 0.18 13.52
N VAL A 58 -6.00 0.28 14.82
CA VAL A 58 -5.93 1.53 15.59
C VAL A 58 -4.54 2.19 15.61
N ASP A 59 -3.46 1.43 15.33
CA ASP A 59 -2.07 1.88 15.45
C ASP A 59 -1.17 1.48 14.26
N HIS A 60 -1.71 0.84 13.21
CA HIS A 60 -0.94 0.44 12.03
C HIS A 60 -1.83 0.21 10.80
N VAL A 61 -1.19 0.21 9.62
CA VAL A 61 -1.82 -0.09 8.33
C VAL A 61 -1.10 -1.24 7.63
N HIS A 62 -1.87 -2.11 7.02
CA HIS A 62 -1.45 -3.19 6.14
C HIS A 62 -1.76 -2.84 4.68
N ILE A 63 -0.74 -2.89 3.84
CA ILE A 63 -0.82 -2.55 2.44
C ILE A 63 -0.33 -3.75 1.64
N LEU A 64 -1.19 -4.33 0.82
CA LEU A 64 -0.79 -5.26 -0.22
C LEU A 64 -0.72 -4.50 -1.53
N PHE A 65 0.45 -4.47 -2.17
CA PHE A 65 0.63 -3.82 -3.46
C PHE A 65 1.48 -4.67 -4.40
N LYS A 66 1.35 -4.35 -5.68
CA LYS A 66 2.12 -4.95 -6.78
C LYS A 66 3.03 -3.89 -7.40
N ALA A 67 4.29 -4.24 -7.67
CA ALA A 67 5.32 -3.36 -8.22
C ALA A 67 6.37 -4.13 -9.02
#